data_AF-A0AAD5AGI3-F1
#
_entry.id   AF-A0AAD5AGI3-F1
#
_cell.length_a   1.000
_cell.length_b   1.000
_cell.length_c   1.000
_cell.angle_alpha   90.00
_cell.angle_beta   90.00
_cell.angle_gamma   90.00
#
_symmetry.space_group_name_H-M   'P 1'
#
loop_
_entity.id
_entity.type
_entity.pdbx_description
1 polymer ?
#
loop_
_entity_poly.entity_id
_entity_poly.type
_entity_poly.pdbx_seq_one_letter_code
_entity_poly.pdbx_strand_id
1 'polypeptide(L)'
;MSTRLQRIKDHILSANQCSEMSVLPPSPLTTHVLNTGRGIPAAGMSITLYFLDPTTSTWNHRTTGTTNSDGRCPGLITKDAFSPGTYKMRFETGQYWEGLGETCFYPYVEIVFTITDASQKFHIPLLLSRFSYSTYRGS
;
A
#
# COMPACT_ATOMS: atom_id res chain seq x y z
N MET A 1 -53.49 -10.51 -6.33
CA MET A 1 -52.11 -10.09 -6.66
C MET A 1 -51.25 -11.34 -6.84
N SER A 2 -50.51 -11.42 -7.96
CA SER A 2 -49.93 -12.66 -8.49
C SER A 2 -48.86 -13.28 -7.56
N THR A 3 -49.04 -14.55 -7.20
CA THR A 3 -48.12 -15.39 -6.40
C THR A 3 -46.72 -15.50 -7.00
N ARG A 4 -46.55 -15.14 -8.28
CA ARG A 4 -45.27 -15.06 -8.98
C ARG A 4 -44.40 -13.88 -8.52
N LEU A 5 -45.00 -12.76 -8.13
CA LEU A 5 -44.27 -11.60 -7.61
C LEU A 5 -43.71 -11.84 -6.20
N GLN A 6 -44.40 -12.66 -5.40
CA GLN A 6 -43.95 -12.99 -4.04
C GLN A 6 -42.71 -13.90 -4.06
N ARG A 7 -42.70 -14.95 -4.90
CA ARG A 7 -41.54 -15.84 -5.07
C ARG A 7 -40.28 -15.13 -5.58
N ILE A 8 -40.43 -14.08 -6.39
CA ILE A 8 -39.29 -13.28 -6.89
C ILE A 8 -38.71 -12.41 -5.77
N LYS A 9 -39.56 -11.82 -4.90
CA LYS A 9 -39.08 -11.09 -3.71
C LYS A 9 -38.28 -11.99 -2.78
N ASP A 10 -38.76 -13.21 -2.54
CA ASP A 10 -38.10 -14.14 -1.61
C ASP A 10 -36.71 -14.57 -2.12
N HIS A 11 -36.50 -14.72 -3.43
CA HIS A 11 -35.20 -15.02 -4.03
C HIS A 11 -34.26 -13.81 -4.14
N ILE A 12 -34.79 -12.59 -4.31
CA ILE A 12 -33.98 -11.36 -4.30
C ILE A 12 -33.48 -11.06 -2.88
N LEU A 13 -34.30 -11.33 -1.86
CA LEU A 13 -33.94 -11.06 -0.47
C LEU A 13 -32.95 -12.10 0.11
N SER A 14 -33.01 -13.37 -0.30
CA SER A 14 -32.05 -14.38 0.18
C SER A 14 -30.64 -14.20 -0.41
N ALA A 15 -30.51 -13.55 -1.58
CA ALA A 15 -29.22 -13.26 -2.21
C ALA A 15 -28.48 -12.06 -1.59
N ASN A 16 -29.10 -11.34 -0.65
CA ASN A 16 -28.52 -10.17 0.00
C ASN A 16 -27.91 -10.43 1.38
N GLN A 17 -27.74 -11.69 1.77
CA GLN A 17 -26.75 -12.05 2.80
C GLN A 17 -25.37 -12.19 2.15
N CYS A 18 -24.88 -11.09 1.58
CA CYS A 18 -23.45 -10.88 1.54
C CYS A 18 -23.03 -10.74 3.00
N SER A 19 -22.26 -11.71 3.49
CA SER A 19 -21.47 -11.56 4.71
C SER A 19 -20.89 -10.15 4.73
N GLU A 20 -21.08 -9.41 5.82
CA GLU A 20 -20.30 -8.22 6.11
C GLU A 20 -18.82 -8.63 6.13
N MET A 21 -18.18 -8.63 4.96
CA MET A 21 -16.76 -8.43 4.87
C MET A 21 -16.55 -7.07 5.51
N SER A 22 -15.96 -7.06 6.71
CA SER A 22 -15.47 -5.84 7.31
C SER A 22 -14.42 -5.27 6.36
N VAL A 23 -14.86 -4.47 5.40
CA VAL A 23 -13.98 -3.74 4.50
C VAL A 23 -13.32 -2.73 5.40
N LEU A 24 -12.11 -3.05 5.86
CA LEU A 24 -11.27 -2.10 6.57
C LEU A 24 -11.24 -0.83 5.72
N PRO A 25 -11.48 0.34 6.31
CA PRO A 25 -11.50 1.59 5.57
C PRO A 25 -10.17 1.75 4.82
N PRO A 26 -10.20 2.30 3.58
CA PRO A 26 -9.00 2.39 2.77
C PRO A 26 -7.93 3.20 3.48
N SER A 27 -6.70 2.68 3.45
CA SER A 27 -5.52 3.32 4.05
C SER A 27 -5.36 4.75 3.51
N PRO A 28 -5.15 5.76 4.38
CA PRO A 28 -4.89 7.14 3.95
C PRO A 28 -3.50 7.28 3.28
N LEU A 29 -2.59 6.35 3.54
CA LEU A 29 -1.29 6.25 2.88
C LEU A 29 -1.28 5.05 1.93
N THR A 30 -0.92 5.28 0.67
CA THR A 30 -0.86 4.25 -0.37
C THR A 30 0.46 4.30 -1.12
N THR A 31 0.79 3.20 -1.78
CA THR A 31 1.97 3.09 -2.63
C THR A 31 1.66 2.25 -3.87
N HIS A 32 2.48 2.44 -4.90
CA HIS A 32 2.51 1.62 -6.09
C HIS A 32 3.96 1.53 -6.55
N VAL A 33 4.45 0.31 -6.73
CA VAL A 33 5.81 0.05 -7.17
C VAL A 33 5.79 -0.45 -8.60
N LEU A 34 6.50 0.26 -9.48
CA LEU A 34 6.64 -0.07 -10.89
C LEU A 34 8.08 -0.46 -11.19
N ASN A 35 8.26 -1.63 -11.77
CA ASN A 35 9.51 -2.03 -12.41
C ASN A 35 9.60 -1.37 -13.79
N THR A 36 10.29 -0.24 -13.87
CA THR A 36 10.43 0.52 -15.12
C THR A 36 11.40 -0.14 -16.11
N GLY A 37 12.29 -1.01 -15.63
CA GLY A 37 13.18 -1.78 -16.50
C GLY A 37 12.44 -2.84 -17.35
N ARG A 38 11.27 -3.30 -16.88
CA ARG A 38 10.44 -4.30 -17.58
C ARG A 38 9.05 -3.76 -17.98
N GLY A 39 8.68 -2.56 -17.54
CA GLY A 39 7.37 -1.96 -17.82
C GLY A 39 6.20 -2.65 -17.12
N ILE A 40 6.42 -3.24 -15.95
CA ILE A 40 5.42 -4.02 -15.19
C ILE A 40 5.35 -3.60 -13.73
N PRO A 41 4.25 -3.88 -13.01
CA PRO A 41 4.22 -3.74 -11.56
C PRO A 41 5.26 -4.63 -10.88
N ALA A 42 5.90 -4.11 -9.83
CA ALA A 42 6.85 -4.87 -9.02
C ALA A 42 6.08 -5.64 -7.93
N ALA A 43 5.56 -6.81 -8.29
CA ALA A 43 4.86 -7.70 -7.36
C ALA A 43 5.85 -8.43 -6.42
N GLY A 44 5.41 -8.74 -5.20
CA GLY A 44 6.21 -9.52 -4.24
C GLY A 44 7.30 -8.72 -3.50
N MET A 45 7.34 -7.39 -3.64
CA MET A 45 8.32 -6.54 -2.95
C MET A 45 7.90 -6.29 -1.50
N SER A 46 8.81 -6.58 -0.56
CA SER A 46 8.61 -6.25 0.86
C SER A 46 8.75 -4.74 1.10
N ILE A 47 7.81 -4.18 1.87
CA ILE A 47 7.76 -2.77 2.25
C ILE A 47 7.54 -2.67 3.74
N THR A 48 8.32 -1.82 4.42
CA THR A 48 8.11 -1.50 5.84
C THR A 48 7.91 0.00 6.05
N LEU A 49 6.86 0.36 6.78
CA LEU A 49 6.53 1.72 7.18
C LEU A 49 7.05 1.99 8.61
N TYR A 50 7.67 3.14 8.78
CA TYR A 50 8.12 3.67 10.06
C TYR A 50 7.57 5.08 10.28
N PHE A 51 7.50 5.48 11.55
CA PHE A 51 7.23 6.84 12.00
C PHE A 51 8.38 7.33 12.87
N LEU A 52 8.83 8.57 12.66
CA LEU A 52 9.87 9.19 13.48
C LEU A 52 9.26 9.70 14.78
N ASP A 53 9.77 9.20 15.91
CA ASP A 53 9.47 9.79 17.20
C ASP A 53 10.12 11.19 17.29
N PRO A 54 9.34 12.27 17.48
CA PRO A 54 9.88 13.62 17.49
C PRO A 54 10.67 13.95 18.78
N THR A 55 10.51 13.15 19.84
CA THR A 55 11.18 13.36 21.12
C THR A 55 12.51 12.62 21.17
N THR A 56 12.54 11.37 20.72
CA THR A 56 13.74 10.52 20.79
C THR A 56 14.55 10.48 19.49
N SER A 57 14.00 11.00 18.39
CA SER A 57 14.56 10.87 17.03
C SER A 57 14.77 9.41 16.58
N THR A 58 13.95 8.49 17.08
CA THR A 58 14.00 7.06 16.72
C THR A 58 12.91 6.69 15.72
N TRP A 59 13.25 5.81 14.77
CA TRP A 59 12.27 5.25 13.84
C TRP A 59 11.49 4.10 14.48
N ASN A 60 10.20 4.33 14.73
CA ASN A 60 9.29 3.33 15.26
C ASN A 60 8.61 2.58 14.12
N HIS A 61 8.68 1.25 14.13
CA HIS A 61 7.96 0.40 13.18
C HIS A 61 6.45 0.63 13.27
N ARG A 62 5.77 0.65 12.12
CA ARG A 62 4.30 0.74 12.03
C ARG A 62 3.72 -0.52 11.41
N THR A 63 4.16 -0.86 10.19
CA THR A 63 3.58 -1.95 9.41
C THR A 63 4.62 -2.52 8.47
N THR A 64 4.57 -3.82 8.21
CA THR A 64 5.26 -4.47 7.09
C THR A 64 4.22 -5.13 6.19
N GLY A 65 4.41 -5.02 4.88
CA GLY A 65 3.55 -5.63 3.88
C GLY A 65 4.31 -6.00 2.62
N THR A 66 3.62 -6.64 1.68
CA THR A 66 4.19 -7.07 0.40
C THR A 66 3.32 -6.58 -0.73
N THR A 67 3.93 -6.10 -1.82
CA THR A 67 3.17 -5.66 -2.99
C THR A 67 2.44 -6.83 -3.65
N ASN A 68 1.18 -6.60 -4.03
CA ASN A 68 0.36 -7.55 -4.75
C ASN A 68 0.75 -7.62 -6.25
N SER A 69 -0.02 -8.36 -7.06
CA SER A 69 0.20 -8.50 -8.50
C SER A 69 0.10 -7.19 -9.29
N ASP A 70 -0.54 -6.17 -8.74
CA ASP A 70 -0.62 -4.81 -9.30
C ASP A 70 0.44 -3.87 -8.69
N GLY A 71 1.46 -4.40 -8.00
CA GLY A 71 2.54 -3.60 -7.40
C GLY A 71 2.08 -2.70 -6.24
N ARG A 72 0.87 -2.91 -5.70
CA ARG A 72 0.29 -2.10 -4.61
C ARG A 72 0.40 -2.81 -3.27
N CYS A 73 0.49 -2.04 -2.20
CA CYS A 73 0.48 -2.54 -0.83
C CYS A 73 -0.70 -1.90 -0.06
N PRO A 74 -1.89 -2.54 -0.05
CA PRO A 74 -3.04 -2.02 0.69
C PRO A 74 -2.82 -2.15 2.21
N GLY A 75 -3.51 -1.30 2.99
CA GLY A 75 -3.51 -1.43 4.45
C GLY A 75 -2.22 -1.01 5.15
N LEU A 76 -1.41 -0.12 4.55
CA LEU A 76 -0.16 0.36 5.15
C LEU A 76 -0.36 1.00 6.53
N ILE A 77 -1.46 1.73 6.74
CA ILE A 77 -1.80 2.32 8.03
C ILE A 77 -3.32 2.54 8.12
N THR A 78 -3.87 2.43 9.33
CA THR A 78 -5.28 2.77 9.59
C THR A 78 -5.44 4.28 9.75
N LYS A 79 -6.64 4.81 9.48
CA LYS A 79 -6.94 6.24 9.66
C LYS A 79 -6.65 6.73 11.09
N ASP A 80 -6.99 5.95 12.11
CA ASP A 80 -6.79 6.32 13.52
C ASP A 80 -5.32 6.35 13.93
N ALA A 81 -4.46 5.61 13.23
CA ALA A 81 -3.02 5.56 13.47
C ALA A 81 -2.24 6.55 12.59
N PHE A 82 -2.92 7.24 11.66
CA PHE A 82 -2.29 8.17 10.74
C PHE A 82 -2.36 9.59 11.29
N SER A 83 -1.21 10.09 11.73
CA SER A 83 -1.06 11.44 12.28
C SER A 83 -0.05 12.28 11.50
N PRO A 84 -0.08 13.61 11.61
CA PRO A 84 1.02 14.46 11.13
C PRO A 84 2.35 14.05 11.75
N GLY A 85 3.43 14.26 10.99
CA GLY A 85 4.80 13.90 11.39
C GLY A 85 5.61 13.33 10.24
N THR A 86 6.80 12.82 10.55
CA THR A 86 7.73 12.29 9.55
C THR A 86 7.64 10.78 9.49
N TYR A 87 7.41 10.25 8.29
CA TYR A 87 7.34 8.83 8.02
C TYR A 87 8.52 8.41 7.14
N LYS A 88 8.80 7.11 7.16
CA LYS A 88 9.76 6.47 6.26
C LYS A 88 9.18 5.19 5.70
N MET A 89 9.21 5.04 4.39
CA MET A 89 8.91 3.78 3.71
C MET A 89 10.20 3.16 3.22
N ARG A 90 10.48 1.94 3.67
CA ARG A 90 11.63 1.12 3.24
C ARG A 90 11.15 0.05 2.27
N PHE A 91 11.77 -0.01 1.10
CA PHE A 91 11.49 -0.96 0.03
C PHE A 91 12.70 -1.89 -0.12
N GLU A 92 12.51 -3.19 -0.01
CA GLU A 92 13.59 -4.18 -0.13
C GLU A 92 13.93 -4.46 -1.61
N THR A 93 14.49 -3.44 -2.28
CA THR A 93 14.77 -3.47 -3.72
C THR A 93 15.81 -4.52 -4.11
N GLY A 94 16.84 -4.71 -3.29
CA GLY A 94 17.85 -5.74 -3.53
C GLY A 94 17.25 -7.14 -3.54
N GLN A 95 16.47 -7.47 -2.50
CA GLN A 95 15.77 -8.75 -2.40
C GLN A 95 14.80 -8.98 -3.57
N TYR A 96 14.07 -7.95 -3.98
CA TYR A 96 13.16 -8.03 -5.13
C TYR A 96 13.90 -8.40 -6.42
N TRP A 97 15.01 -7.74 -6.74
CA TRP A 97 15.77 -8.04 -7.96
C TRP A 97 16.51 -9.37 -7.88
N GLU A 98 17.02 -9.75 -6.71
CA GLU A 98 17.63 -11.07 -6.47
C GLU A 98 16.64 -12.19 -6.76
N GLY A 99 15.38 -12.05 -6.32
CA GLY A 99 14.29 -12.99 -6.64
C GLY A 99 13.98 -13.08 -8.14
N LEU A 100 14.41 -12.11 -8.94
CA LEU A 100 14.32 -12.12 -10.41
C LEU A 100 15.60 -12.60 -11.10
N GLY A 101 16.62 -13.02 -10.34
CA GLY A 101 17.92 -13.44 -10.87
C GLY A 101 18.80 -12.28 -11.35
N GLU A 102 18.57 -11.05 -10.88
CA GLU A 102 19.34 -9.87 -11.26
C GLU A 102 19.87 -9.11 -10.03
N THR A 103 20.93 -8.32 -10.22
CA THR A 103 21.46 -7.45 -9.16
C THR A 103 20.82 -6.07 -9.18
N CYS A 104 20.64 -5.47 -8.00
CA CYS A 104 20.27 -4.08 -7.85
C CYS A 104 21.45 -3.29 -7.29
N PHE A 105 21.73 -2.10 -7.81
CA PHE A 105 22.72 -1.21 -7.20
C PHE A 105 22.29 -0.75 -5.80
N TYR A 106 20.98 -0.69 -5.55
CA TYR A 106 20.40 -0.28 -4.28
C TYR A 106 20.00 -1.53 -3.46
N PRO A 107 20.66 -1.81 -2.32
CA PRO A 107 20.30 -2.94 -1.48
C PRO A 107 18.87 -2.79 -0.93
N TYR A 108 18.47 -1.56 -0.66
CA TYR A 108 17.12 -1.13 -0.31
C TYR A 108 16.97 0.35 -0.66
N VAL A 109 15.73 0.84 -0.73
CA VAL A 109 15.41 2.26 -0.88
C VAL A 109 14.58 2.72 0.31
N GLU A 110 14.95 3.83 0.92
CA GLU A 110 14.15 4.49 1.96
C GLU A 110 13.67 5.85 1.45
N ILE A 111 12.35 6.05 1.46
CA ILE A 111 11.71 7.33 1.15
C ILE A 111 11.20 7.93 2.46
N VAL A 112 11.79 9.06 2.85
CA VAL A 112 11.40 9.83 4.03
C VAL A 112 10.53 11.00 3.60
N PHE A 113 9.38 11.19 4.26
CA PHE A 113 8.43 12.25 3.90
C PHE A 113 7.65 12.77 5.11
N THR A 114 7.18 14.00 5.00
CA THR A 114 6.41 14.68 6.05
C THR A 114 4.93 14.71 5.69
N ILE A 115 4.08 14.34 6.65
CA ILE A 115 2.64 14.52 6.61
C ILE A 115 2.29 15.73 7.47
N THR A 116 1.64 16.73 6.86
CA THR A 116 1.18 17.95 7.57
C THR A 116 -0.30 17.91 7.87
N ASP A 117 -1.11 17.36 6.97
CA ASP A 117 -2.56 17.24 7.10
C ASP A 117 -2.99 15.78 6.91
N ALA A 118 -3.24 15.09 8.03
CA ALA A 118 -3.63 13.68 8.05
C ALA A 118 -5.07 13.42 7.56
N SER A 119 -5.84 14.48 7.23
CA SER A 119 -7.15 14.32 6.58
C SER A 119 -7.04 14.02 5.08
N GLN A 120 -5.89 14.32 4.47
CA GLN A 120 -5.63 14.06 3.05
C GLN A 120 -5.18 12.61 2.82
N LYS A 121 -5.37 12.16 1.57
CA LYS A 121 -4.74 10.93 1.07
C LYS A 121 -3.35 11.23 0.55
N PHE A 122 -2.44 10.30 0.74
CA PHE A 122 -1.06 10.38 0.27
C PHE A 122 -0.73 9.15 -0.55
N HIS A 123 -0.24 9.38 -1.76
CA HIS A 123 0.29 8.33 -2.62
C HIS A 123 1.79 8.53 -2.81
N ILE A 124 2.61 7.60 -2.31
CA ILE A 124 4.07 7.63 -2.41
C ILE A 124 4.52 6.43 -3.23
N PRO A 125 4.60 6.53 -4.58
CA PRO A 125 5.02 5.45 -5.44
C PRO A 125 6.54 5.32 -5.51
N LEU A 126 7.00 4.18 -5.99
CA LEU A 126 8.41 3.93 -6.34
C LEU A 126 8.47 3.45 -7.78
N LEU A 127 9.13 4.22 -8.65
CA LEU A 127 9.47 3.80 -10.01
C LEU A 127 10.91 3.32 -9.98
N LEU A 128 11.17 2.07 -10.33
CA LEU A 128 12.44 1.40 -10.06
C LEU A 128 12.99 0.67 -11.28
N SER A 129 14.27 0.90 -11.57
CA SER A 129 15.13 0.03 -12.37
C SER A 129 16.30 -0.48 -11.52
N ARG A 130 17.17 -1.32 -12.07
CA ARG A 130 18.36 -1.83 -11.36
C ARG A 130 19.36 -0.72 -10.97
N PHE A 131 19.33 0.43 -11.67
CA PHE A 131 20.31 1.51 -11.56
C PHE A 131 19.71 2.92 -11.47
N SER A 132 18.39 3.01 -11.33
CA SER A 132 17.70 4.28 -11.10
C SER A 132 16.41 4.05 -10.33
N TYR A 133 16.00 5.05 -9.56
CA TYR A 133 14.64 5.11 -9.05
C TYR A 133 14.15 6.55 -8.96
N SER A 134 12.83 6.73 -8.92
CA SER A 134 12.21 8.00 -8.62
C SER A 134 10.94 7.82 -7.79
N THR A 135 10.54 8.90 -7.13
CA THR A 135 9.29 9.00 -6.37
C THR A 135 8.72 10.41 -6.52
N TYR A 136 7.47 10.59 -6.11
CA TYR A 136 6.77 11.87 -6.07
C TYR A 136 5.62 11.79 -5.06
N ARG A 137 5.01 12.93 -4.72
CA ARG A 137 3.77 12.97 -3.94
C ARG A 137 2.57 12.95 -4.90
N GLY A 138 1.86 11.83 -4.95
CA GLY A 138 0.57 11.71 -5.64
C GLY A 138 -0.61 12.12 -4.75
N SER A 139 -1.76 12.29 -5.38
CA SER A 139 -3.07 12.63 -4.79
C SER A 139 -3.93 11.40 -4.50
#